data_AF-A0AAD4TUM8-F1
#
_entry.id   AF-A0AAD4TUM8-F1
#
_cell.length_a   1.000
_cell.length_b   1.000
_cell.length_c   1.000
_cell.angle_alpha   90.00
_cell.angle_beta   90.00
_cell.angle_gamma   90.00
#
_symmetry.space_group_name_H-M   'P 1'
#
loop_
_entity.id
_entity.type
_entity.pdbx_description
1 polymer ?
#
loop_
_entity_poly.entity_id
_entity_poly.type
_entity_poly.pdbx_seq_one_letter_code
_entity_poly.pdbx_strand_id
1 'polypeptide(L)'
;MEEGYIQCSQFLYGVQEKLGVMNKGVVYALWAYEAQNSDELSFREGDALTILRRKDEVETDWWWARLGDREGYVPRNLLGLYPRIKPRQRTLA
;
A
#
# COMPACT_ATOMS: atom_id res chain seq x y z
N MET A 1 20.23 -22.17 13.94
CA MET A 1 19.81 -20.85 13.45
C MET A 1 20.01 -20.90 11.95
N GLU A 2 18.94 -20.80 11.16
CA GLU A 2 19.05 -20.88 9.69
C GLU A 2 19.81 -19.66 9.18
N GLU A 3 20.81 -19.89 8.31
CA GLU A 3 21.55 -18.81 7.67
C GLU A 3 20.57 -17.89 6.90
N GLY A 4 20.74 -16.58 7.05
CA GLY A 4 19.89 -15.59 6.39
C GLY A 4 18.56 -15.27 7.08
N TYR A 5 18.14 -16.04 8.10
CA TYR A 5 16.88 -15.78 8.83
C TYR A 5 16.82 -14.35 9.39
N ILE A 6 17.88 -13.92 10.11
CA ILE A 6 17.92 -12.61 10.75
C ILE A 6 17.80 -11.49 9.73
N GLN A 7 18.59 -11.54 8.66
CA GLN A 7 18.59 -10.49 7.64
C GLN A 7 17.25 -10.43 6.89
N CYS A 8 16.70 -11.59 6.52
CA CYS A 8 15.41 -11.68 5.83
C CYS A 8 14.25 -11.16 6.70
N SER A 9 14.15 -11.65 7.93
CA SER A 9 13.09 -11.23 8.85
C SER A 9 13.16 -9.75 9.19
N GLN A 10 14.36 -9.22 9.50
CA GLN A 10 14.56 -7.79 9.76
C GLN A 10 14.16 -6.92 8.57
N PHE A 11 14.50 -7.35 7.35
CA PHE A 11 14.08 -6.65 6.15
C PHE A 11 12.56 -6.62 6.01
N LEU A 12 11.90 -7.78 6.12
CA LEU A 12 10.45 -7.88 5.96
C LEU A 12 9.69 -7.09 7.03
N TYR A 13 10.07 -7.22 8.31
CA TYR A 13 9.48 -6.43 9.39
C TYR A 13 9.77 -4.94 9.24
N GLY A 14 10.99 -4.58 8.85
CA GLY A 14 11.35 -3.19 8.58
C GLY A 14 10.51 -2.56 7.47
N VAL A 15 10.18 -3.32 6.42
CA VAL A 15 9.27 -2.87 5.36
C VAL A 15 7.84 -2.72 5.91
N GLN A 16 7.32 -3.69 6.66
CA GLN A 16 5.99 -3.61 7.26
C GLN A 16 5.83 -2.40 8.20
N GLU A 17 6.85 -2.12 9.02
CA GLU A 17 6.87 -0.99 9.95
C GLU A 17 7.03 0.37 9.26
N LYS A 18 7.68 0.43 8.09
CA LYS A 18 7.98 1.67 7.38
C LYS A 18 7.07 1.96 6.19
N LEU A 19 6.28 0.99 5.74
CA LEU A 19 5.28 1.19 4.69
C LEU A 19 4.30 2.29 5.10
N GLY A 20 4.05 3.26 4.20
CA GLY A 20 3.26 4.44 4.49
C GLY A 20 3.96 5.53 5.32
N VAL A 21 5.27 5.40 5.61
CA VAL A 21 6.10 6.47 6.23
C VAL A 21 7.33 6.77 5.39
N MET A 22 8.01 5.73 4.92
CA MET A 22 9.11 5.90 3.96
C MET A 22 8.59 6.47 2.63
N ASN A 23 9.49 6.97 1.78
CA ASN A 23 9.14 7.54 0.48
C ASN A 23 8.08 8.65 0.56
N LYS A 24 8.14 9.49 1.61
CA LYS A 24 7.15 10.55 1.89
C LYS A 24 5.72 10.02 2.07
N GLY A 25 5.58 8.79 2.57
CA GLY A 25 4.29 8.14 2.77
C GLY A 25 3.64 7.59 1.50
N VAL A 26 4.33 7.62 0.34
CA VAL A 26 3.79 7.13 -0.92
C VAL A 26 3.78 5.59 -0.94
N VAL A 27 2.64 5.04 -1.32
CA VAL A 27 2.40 3.62 -1.55
C VAL A 27 1.59 3.42 -2.84
N TYR A 28 1.53 2.18 -3.32
CA TYR A 28 0.85 1.84 -4.57
C TYR A 28 -0.21 0.78 -4.34
N ALA A 29 -1.37 0.97 -4.97
CA ALA A 29 -2.42 -0.03 -5.00
C ALA A 29 -2.00 -1.25 -5.83
N LEU A 30 -1.98 -2.42 -5.21
CA LEU A 30 -1.67 -3.70 -5.86
C LEU A 30 -2.92 -4.42 -6.38
N TRP A 31 -4.10 -3.96 -5.99
CA TRP A 31 -5.41 -4.40 -6.47
C TRP A 31 -6.35 -3.20 -6.55
N ALA A 32 -7.44 -3.35 -7.30
CA ALA A 32 -8.53 -2.38 -7.25
C ALA A 32 -9.38 -2.61 -5.98
N TYR A 33 -9.95 -1.53 -5.46
CA TYR A 33 -10.86 -1.55 -4.33
C TYR A 33 -12.01 -0.57 -4.57
N GLU A 34 -13.22 -1.00 -4.24
CA GLU A 34 -14.42 -0.18 -4.27
C GLU A 34 -14.88 0.06 -2.83
N ALA A 35 -14.97 1.34 -2.46
CA ALA A 35 -15.40 1.79 -1.14
C ALA A 35 -16.76 1.19 -0.77
N GLN A 36 -16.83 0.60 0.42
CA GLN A 36 -18.03 0.04 1.02
C GLN A 36 -18.67 1.00 2.01
N ASN A 37 -17.86 1.88 2.62
CA ASN A 37 -18.31 2.93 3.52
C ASN A 37 -17.99 4.33 2.97
N SER A 38 -18.70 5.35 3.46
CA SER A 38 -18.60 6.73 2.95
C SER A 38 -17.26 7.42 3.26
N ASP A 39 -16.50 6.88 4.20
CA ASP A 39 -15.20 7.35 4.64
C ASP A 39 -14.04 6.57 4.02
N GLU A 40 -14.31 5.65 3.09
CA GLU A 40 -13.31 4.86 2.37
C GLU A 40 -13.00 5.43 0.97
N LEU A 41 -11.80 5.14 0.46
CA LEU A 41 -11.41 5.51 -0.90
C LEU A 41 -11.52 4.33 -1.87
N SER A 42 -12.22 4.53 -2.99
CA SER A 42 -12.10 3.67 -4.17
C SER A 42 -10.83 4.01 -4.97
N PHE A 43 -10.06 3.00 -5.34
CA PHE A 43 -8.81 3.12 -6.11
C PHE A 43 -8.61 1.94 -7.08
N ARG A 44 -7.75 2.14 -8.09
CA ARG A 44 -7.40 1.15 -9.10
C ARG A 44 -5.99 0.60 -8.89
N GLU A 45 -5.74 -0.58 -9.41
CA GLU A 45 -4.38 -1.14 -9.44
C GLU A 45 -3.41 -0.18 -10.14
N GLY A 46 -2.31 0.14 -9.46
CA GLY A 46 -1.27 1.05 -9.94
C GLY A 46 -1.43 2.49 -9.45
N ASP A 47 -2.56 2.86 -8.84
CA ASP A 47 -2.73 4.18 -8.25
C ASP A 47 -1.68 4.43 -7.16
N ALA A 48 -1.14 5.64 -7.12
CA ALA A 48 -0.24 6.10 -6.09
C ALA A 48 -1.04 6.86 -5.02
N LEU A 49 -0.93 6.41 -3.77
CA LEU A 49 -1.61 7.01 -2.62
C LEU A 49 -0.57 7.55 -1.64
N THR A 50 -0.92 8.61 -0.92
CA THR A 50 -0.10 9.13 0.18
C THR A 50 -0.78 8.78 1.49
N ILE A 51 -0.10 8.00 2.33
CA ILE A 51 -0.59 7.65 3.66
C ILE A 51 -0.41 8.86 4.60
N LEU A 52 -1.51 9.29 5.20
CA LEU A 52 -1.55 10.42 6.13
C LEU A 52 -1.58 9.96 7.59
N ARG A 53 -2.26 8.85 7.88
CA ARG A 53 -2.35 8.24 9.22
C ARG A 53 -2.44 6.73 9.12
N ARG A 54 -1.66 6.02 9.94
CA ARG A 54 -1.60 4.54 9.99
C ARG A 54 -2.21 3.92 11.24
N LYS A 55 -2.52 4.75 12.23
CA LYS A 55 -2.89 4.29 13.56
C LYS A 55 -3.97 5.17 14.14
N ASP A 56 -5.01 4.46 14.50
CA ASP A 56 -6.05 4.81 15.42
C ASP A 56 -6.00 3.66 16.45
N GLU A 57 -6.27 3.91 17.74
CA GLU A 57 -6.09 2.89 18.80
C GLU A 57 -6.92 1.60 18.61
N VAL A 58 -7.83 1.62 17.63
CA VAL A 58 -8.82 0.59 17.32
C VAL A 58 -8.58 -0.09 15.96
N GLU A 59 -7.99 0.60 14.97
CA GLU A 59 -7.87 0.11 13.60
C GLU A 59 -6.41 0.05 13.12
N THR A 60 -5.85 -1.16 13.08
CA THR A 60 -4.48 -1.39 12.61
C THR A 60 -4.39 -1.73 11.12
N ASP A 61 -5.50 -2.13 10.52
CA ASP A 61 -5.55 -2.65 9.14
C ASP A 61 -6.07 -1.66 8.10
N TRP A 62 -6.66 -0.54 8.55
CA TRP A 62 -7.14 0.55 7.71
C TRP A 62 -6.34 1.82 7.96
N TRP A 63 -5.87 2.44 6.89
CA TRP A 63 -5.05 3.65 6.96
C TRP A 63 -5.77 4.81 6.29
N TRP A 64 -5.67 6.00 6.89
CA TRP A 64 -6.16 7.22 6.27
C TRP A 64 -5.15 7.67 5.19
N ALA A 65 -5.61 7.77 3.95
CA ALA A 65 -4.79 8.08 2.80
C ALA A 65 -5.39 9.20 1.94
N ARG A 66 -4.56 9.75 1.06
CA ARG A 66 -4.96 10.71 0.02
C ARG A 66 -4.73 10.14 -1.37
N LEU A 67 -5.72 10.28 -2.25
CA LEU A 67 -5.65 9.98 -3.67
C LEU A 67 -6.20 11.18 -4.47
N GLY A 68 -5.30 11.93 -5.10
CA GLY A 68 -5.65 13.20 -5.74
C GLY A 68 -6.07 14.24 -4.70
N ASP A 69 -7.29 14.73 -4.83
CA ASP A 69 -7.97 15.69 -3.94
C ASP A 69 -8.85 15.02 -2.87
N ARG A 70 -8.99 13.69 -2.92
CA ARG A 70 -9.83 12.92 -1.99
C ARG A 70 -9.02 12.28 -0.89
N GLU A 71 -9.62 12.16 0.28
CA GLU A 71 -9.07 11.46 1.44
C GLU A 71 -10.08 10.44 2.00
N GLY A 72 -9.56 9.39 2.61
CA GLY A 72 -10.37 8.34 3.23
C GLY A 72 -9.55 7.11 3.62
N TYR A 73 -10.22 6.15 4.24
CA TYR A 73 -9.65 4.88 4.65
C TYR A 73 -9.34 3.97 3.47
N VAL A 74 -8.21 3.28 3.56
CA VAL A 74 -7.79 2.25 2.62
C VAL A 74 -7.26 1.02 3.36
N PRO A 75 -7.54 -0.21 2.86
CA PRO A 75 -7.08 -1.44 3.49
C PRO A 75 -5.60 -1.67 3.17
N ARG A 76 -4.75 -1.74 4.22
CA ARG A 76 -3.28 -1.76 4.05
C ARG A 76 -2.75 -2.99 3.30
N ASN A 77 -3.48 -4.11 3.35
CA ASN A 77 -3.09 -5.38 2.73
C ASN A 77 -3.21 -5.37 1.20
N LEU A 78 -3.85 -4.35 0.63
CA LEU A 78 -3.93 -4.14 -0.83
C LEU A 78 -2.84 -3.20 -1.35
N LEU A 79 -1.95 -2.72 -0.49
CA LEU A 79 -0.93 -1.73 -0.80
C LEU A 79 0.46 -2.35 -0.85
N GLY A 80 1.32 -1.76 -1.69
CA GLY A 80 2.71 -2.14 -1.84
C GLY A 80 3.63 -0.92 -1.84
N LEU A 81 4.90 -1.15 -1.54
CA LEU A 81 5.93 -0.10 -1.61
C LEU A 81 6.19 0.36 -3.06
N TYR A 82 5.96 -0.54 -4.02
CA TYR A 82 6.16 -0.30 -5.45
C TYR A 82 4.98 -0.87 -6.24
N PRO A 83 4.65 -0.29 -7.41
CA PRO A 83 3.57 -0.78 -8.25
C PRO A 83 3.93 -2.12 -8.91
N ARG A 84 2.92 -2.86 -9.37
CA ARG A 84 3.13 -4.06 -10.19
C ARG A 84 3.74 -3.68 -11.53
N ILE A 85 4.72 -4.47 -11.98
CA ILE A 85 5.24 -4.36 -13.34
C ILE A 85 4.17 -4.88 -14.30
N LYS A 86 3.66 -4.04 -15.19
CA LYS A 86 2.74 -4.48 -16.24
C LYS A 86 3.51 -5.28 -17.29
N PRO A 87 3.05 -6.50 -17.66
CA PRO A 87 3.69 -7.25 -18.72
C PRO A 87 3.59 -6.45 -20.03
N ARG A 88 4.73 -6.29 -20.70
CA ARG A 88 4.80 -5.60 -21.99
C ARG A 88 3.99 -6.41 -23.01
N GLN A 89 2.83 -5.90 -23.44
CA GLN A 89 2.08 -6.51 -24.53
C GLN A 89 2.93 -6.43 -25.80
N ARG A 90 3.50 -7.56 -26.24
CA ARG A 90 4.00 -7.68 -27.61
C ARG A 90 2.76 -7.74 -28.49
N THR A 91 2.34 -6.61 -29.04
CA THR A 91 1.38 -6.60 -30.14
C THR A 91 2.02 -7.41 -31.26
N LEU A 92 1.50 -8.59 -31.54
CA LEU A 92 1.79 -9.31 -32.77
C LEU A 92 1.14 -8.50 -33.88
N ALA A 93 1.94 -7.70 -34.57
CA ALA A 93 1.62 -7.19 -35.89
C ALA A 93 1.90 -8.28 -36.93
#